data_AF-A0A9E3TBG5-F1
#
_entry.id   AF-A0A9E3TBG5-F1
#
_cell.length_a   1.000
_cell.length_b   1.000
_cell.length_c   1.000
_cell.angle_alpha   90.00
_cell.angle_beta   90.00
_cell.angle_gamma   90.00
#
_symmetry.space_group_name_H-M   'P 1'
#
loop_
_entity.id
_entity.type
_entity.pdbx_description
1 polymer ?
#
loop_
_entity_poly.entity_id
_entity_poly.type
_entity_poly.pdbx_seq_one_letter_code
_entity_poly.pdbx_strand_id
1 'polypeptide(L)'
;MEVCGTHTHAIAAAGLRRMLPPQVRLISGPGCPVCVTPVDYLDRAEALAALPGTIVCTFGDLVRVPSSHGSLERARARGARIRVVYSPRDAL
;
A
#
# COMPACT_ATOMS: atom_id res chain seq x y z
N MET A 1 -16.98 -12.67 7.27
CA MET A 1 -16.13 -11.49 6.98
C MET A 1 -14.78 -12.01 6.52
N GLU A 2 -14.17 -11.40 5.51
CA GLU A 2 -12.80 -11.67 5.09
C GLU A 2 -11.91 -10.44 5.32
N VAL A 3 -10.61 -10.63 5.46
CA VAL A 3 -9.61 -9.58 5.73
C VAL A 3 -8.39 -9.71 4.82
N CYS A 4 -8.61 -10.09 3.56
CA CYS A 4 -7.55 -10.29 2.59
C CYS A 4 -7.96 -9.67 1.25
N GLY A 5 -7.22 -8.67 0.78
CA GLY A 5 -7.49 -8.03 -0.50
C GLY A 5 -7.61 -9.02 -1.68
N THR A 6 -6.84 -10.10 -1.65
CA THR A 6 -6.92 -11.18 -2.66
C THR A 6 -8.26 -11.92 -2.61
N HIS A 7 -8.81 -12.19 -1.42
CA HIS A 7 -10.17 -12.72 -1.29
C HIS A 7 -11.21 -11.70 -1.76
N THR A 8 -11.09 -10.43 -1.37
CA THR A 8 -11.98 -9.36 -1.85
C THR A 8 -12.03 -9.34 -3.38
N HIS A 9 -10.87 -9.42 -4.04
CA HIS A 9 -10.75 -9.45 -5.49
C HIS A 9 -11.38 -10.71 -6.10
N ALA A 10 -11.03 -11.90 -5.59
CA ALA A 10 -11.56 -13.17 -6.10
C ALA A 10 -13.09 -13.26 -5.98
N ILE A 11 -13.64 -12.81 -4.84
CA ILE A 11 -15.09 -12.77 -4.58
C ILE A 11 -15.80 -11.83 -5.55
N ALA A 12 -15.21 -10.65 -5.81
CA ALA A 12 -15.77 -9.70 -6.75
C ALA A 12 -15.73 -10.23 -8.19
N ALA A 13 -14.59 -10.80 -8.60
CA ALA A 13 -14.40 -11.38 -9.92
C ALA A 13 -15.34 -12.56 -10.19
N ALA A 14 -15.56 -13.42 -9.19
CA ALA A 14 -16.50 -14.54 -9.27
C ALA A 14 -17.98 -14.12 -9.15
N GLY A 15 -18.28 -12.84 -8.88
CA GLY A 15 -19.66 -12.36 -8.69
C GLY A 15 -20.36 -12.94 -7.46
N LEU A 16 -19.62 -13.55 -6.52
CA LEU A 16 -20.16 -14.37 -5.44
C LEU A 16 -21.17 -13.61 -4.57
N ARG A 17 -20.95 -12.30 -4.34
CA ARG A 17 -21.88 -11.45 -3.57
C ARG A 17 -23.31 -11.44 -4.14
N ARG A 18 -23.48 -11.59 -5.46
CA ARG A 18 -24.79 -11.60 -6.13
C ARG A 18 -25.46 -12.98 -6.10
N MET A 19 -24.69 -14.03 -5.85
CA MET A 19 -25.17 -15.41 -5.78
C MET A 19 -25.61 -15.82 -4.37
N LEU A 20 -25.18 -15.05 -3.36
CA LEU A 20 -25.54 -15.33 -1.98
C LEU A 20 -27.02 -15.04 -1.72
N PRO A 21 -27.69 -15.88 -0.91
CA PRO A 21 -29.05 -15.62 -0.50
C PRO A 21 -29.11 -14.36 0.40
N PRO A 22 -30.25 -13.65 0.46
CA PRO A 22 -30.35 -12.35 1.13
C PRO A 22 -30.07 -12.39 2.64
N GLN A 23 -30.15 -13.56 3.27
CA GLN A 23 -29.84 -13.77 4.69
C GLN A 23 -28.32 -13.81 4.96
N VAL A 24 -27.49 -13.96 3.93
CA VAL A 24 -26.03 -14.08 4.06
C VAL A 24 -25.37 -12.81 3.55
N ARG A 25 -24.66 -12.12 4.45
CA ARG A 25 -23.83 -10.96 4.08
C ARG A 25 -22.36 -11.32 4.12
N LEU A 26 -21.67 -11.00 3.03
CA LEU A 26 -20.22 -11.08 2.97
C LEU A 26 -19.61 -9.70 3.16
N ILE A 27 -18.87 -9.55 4.26
CA ILE A 27 -18.23 -8.29 4.68
C ILE A 27 -16.73 -8.36 4.35
N SER A 28 -16.20 -7.33 3.71
CA SER A 28 -14.76 -7.14 3.48
C SER A 28 -14.21 -6.20 4.54
N GLY A 29 -13.32 -6.71 5.37
CA GLY A 29 -12.60 -5.95 6.39
C GLY A 29 -11.33 -5.31 5.83
N PRO A 30 -10.48 -4.73 6.71
CA PRO A 30 -9.27 -4.01 6.34
C PRO A 30 -8.12 -4.96 5.94
N GLY A 31 -8.26 -5.64 4.79
CA GLY A 31 -7.31 -6.64 4.31
C GLY A 31 -6.18 -6.13 3.42
N CYS A 32 -5.99 -4.81 3.35
CA CYS A 32 -5.01 -4.15 2.50
C CYS A 32 -3.98 -3.44 3.41
N PRO A 33 -2.74 -3.96 3.55
CA PRO A 33 -1.74 -3.39 4.45
C PRO A 33 -1.35 -1.95 4.06
N VAL A 34 -1.33 -1.66 2.77
CA VAL A 34 -1.06 -0.31 2.23
C VAL A 34 -2.16 0.68 2.63
N CYS A 35 -3.42 0.27 2.53
CA CYS A 35 -4.57 1.12 2.79
C CYS A 35 -4.72 1.50 4.27
N VAL A 36 -4.15 0.69 5.17
CA VAL A 36 -4.14 0.95 6.62
C VAL A 36 -2.80 1.46 7.12
N THR A 37 -1.84 1.74 6.23
CA THR A 37 -0.56 2.32 6.61
C THR A 37 -0.80 3.72 7.19
N PRO A 38 -0.37 4.00 8.43
CA PRO A 38 -0.52 5.32 9.03
C PRO A 38 0.21 6.41 8.24
N VAL A 39 -0.35 7.61 8.22
CA VAL A 39 0.25 8.77 7.52
C VAL A 39 1.63 9.09 8.08
N ASP A 40 1.83 9.00 9.40
CA ASP A 40 3.11 9.30 10.06
C ASP A 40 4.22 8.32 9.67
N TYR A 41 3.88 7.09 9.24
CA TYR A 41 4.84 6.14 8.68
C TYR A 41 5.42 6.66 7.36
N LEU A 42 4.59 7.23 6.50
CA LEU A 42 5.03 7.82 5.22
C LEU A 42 5.80 9.12 5.42
N ASP A 43 5.40 9.95 6.39
CA ASP A 43 6.14 11.15 6.75
C ASP A 43 7.58 10.83 7.18
N ARG A 44 7.76 9.78 8.00
CA ARG A 44 9.09 9.29 8.40
C ARG A 44 9.88 8.76 7.21
N ALA A 45 9.23 8.04 6.30
CA ALA A 45 9.89 7.53 5.08
C ALA A 45 10.37 8.68 4.17
N GLU A 46 9.58 9.74 4.02
CA GLU A 46 10.00 10.96 3.29
C GLU A 46 11.15 11.68 3.98
N ALA A 47 11.13 11.79 5.31
CA ALA A 47 12.21 12.40 6.08
C ALA A 47 13.53 11.61 5.91
N LEU A 48 13.48 10.28 5.94
CA LEU A 48 14.64 9.43 5.67
C LEU A 48 15.14 9.57 4.22
N ALA A 49 14.23 9.67 3.26
CA ALA A 49 14.58 9.84 1.85
C ALA A 49 15.32 11.16 1.55
N ALA A 50 15.15 12.17 2.40
CA ALA A 50 15.84 13.46 2.30
C ALA A 50 17.29 13.43 2.84
N LEU A 51 17.69 12.38 3.57
CA LEU A 51 19.02 12.29 4.13
C LEU A 51 20.08 11.98 3.05
N PRO A 52 21.27 12.62 3.11
CA PRO A 52 22.38 12.29 2.21
C PRO A 52 22.75 10.81 2.29
N GLY A 53 23.07 10.20 1.17
CA GLY A 53 23.53 8.80 1.15
C GLY A 53 22.43 7.76 1.41
N THR A 54 21.16 8.15 1.59
CA THR A 54 20.05 7.21 1.83
C THR A 54 19.34 6.79 0.53
N ILE A 55 18.86 5.54 0.49
CA ILE A 55 17.94 5.02 -0.54
C ILE A 55 16.77 4.39 0.20
N VAL A 56 15.55 4.85 -0.08
CA VAL A 56 14.34 4.22 0.46
C VAL A 56 13.84 3.18 -0.54
N CYS A 57 13.78 1.92 -0.09
CA CYS A 57 13.21 0.82 -0.86
C CYS A 57 11.76 0.58 -0.42
N THR A 58 10.84 0.48 -1.37
CA THR A 58 9.41 0.30 -1.08
C THR A 58 8.73 -0.58 -2.13
N PHE A 59 7.60 -1.20 -1.78
CA PHE A 59 6.69 -1.75 -2.78
C PHE A 59 6.04 -0.63 -3.59
N GLY A 60 5.65 -0.95 -4.83
CA GLY A 60 5.19 0.04 -5.82
C GLY A 60 3.83 0.67 -5.48
N ASP A 61 2.98 -0.05 -4.78
CA ASP A 61 1.66 0.40 -4.32
C ASP A 61 1.74 1.53 -3.28
N LEU A 62 2.77 1.50 -2.41
CA LEU A 62 2.98 2.50 -1.37
C LEU A 62 3.51 3.83 -1.92
N VAL A 63 4.10 3.85 -3.12
CA VAL A 63 4.78 5.04 -3.71
C VAL A 63 3.85 6.24 -3.85
N ARG A 64 2.57 5.99 -4.15
CA ARG A 64 1.56 7.03 -4.41
C ARG A 64 0.65 7.32 -3.22
N VAL A 65 0.83 6.62 -2.11
CA VAL A 65 0.01 6.85 -0.92
C VAL A 65 0.35 8.23 -0.35
N PRO A 66 -0.66 9.05 -0.02
CA PRO A 66 -0.44 10.38 0.49
C PRO A 66 0.17 10.35 1.90
N SER A 67 1.18 11.20 2.11
CA SER A 67 1.70 11.59 3.41
C SER A 67 1.07 12.93 3.84
N SER A 68 1.50 13.51 4.96
CA SER A 68 0.98 14.80 5.44
C SER A 68 1.21 15.96 4.46
N HIS A 69 2.31 15.91 3.69
CA HIS A 69 2.71 17.00 2.77
C HIS A 69 3.03 16.54 1.35
N GLY A 70 2.87 15.25 1.04
CA GLY A 70 3.25 14.73 -0.27
C GLY A 70 3.01 13.25 -0.46
N SER A 71 4.04 12.59 -1.00
CA SER A 71 4.12 11.15 -1.21
C SER A 71 5.58 10.80 -1.55
N LEU A 72 5.93 9.52 -1.49
CA LEU A 72 7.23 9.04 -1.97
C LEU A 72 7.45 9.34 -3.47
N GLU A 73 6.39 9.34 -4.27
CA GLU A 73 6.43 9.79 -5.67
C GLU A 73 6.90 11.24 -5.79
N ARG A 74 6.34 12.16 -4.99
CA ARG A 74 6.74 13.57 -4.98
C ARG A 74 8.15 13.75 -4.43
N ALA A 75 8.54 12.99 -3.40
CA ALA A 75 9.91 12.98 -2.91
C ALA A 75 10.90 12.55 -4.00
N ARG A 76 10.57 11.49 -4.75
CA ARG A 76 11.36 11.03 -5.91
C ARG A 76 11.48 12.12 -6.97
N ALA A 77 10.39 12.83 -7.28
CA ALA A 77 10.41 13.95 -8.22
C ALA A 77 11.30 15.12 -7.77
N ARG A 78 11.48 15.31 -6.45
CA ARG A 78 12.42 16.29 -5.87
C ARG A 78 13.87 15.80 -5.81
N GLY A 79 14.18 14.63 -6.35
CA GLY A 79 15.54 14.08 -6.41
C GLY A 79 15.88 13.09 -5.29
N ALA A 80 14.93 12.72 -4.42
CA ALA A 80 15.17 11.67 -3.43
C ALA A 80 15.33 10.30 -4.11
N ARG A 81 16.22 9.46 -3.58
CA ARG A 81 16.47 8.11 -4.13
C ARG A 81 15.46 7.11 -3.58
N ILE A 82 14.37 6.91 -4.33
CA ILE A 82 13.34 5.92 -4.03
C ILE A 82 13.44 4.76 -5.04
N ARG A 83 13.59 3.53 -4.53
CA ARG A 83 13.67 2.30 -5.34
C ARG A 83 12.44 1.43 -5.09
N VAL A 84 11.74 1.07 -6.17
CA VAL A 84 10.65 0.09 -6.08
C VAL A 84 11.25 -1.31 -6.08
N VAL A 85 10.81 -2.14 -5.13
CA VAL A 85 11.23 -3.54 -4.97
C VAL A 85 10.02 -4.47 -4.95
N TYR A 86 10.22 -5.74 -5.27
CA TYR A 86 9.19 -6.78 -5.22
C TYR A 86 9.39 -7.75 -4.06
N SER A 87 10.55 -7.67 -3.40
CA SER A 87 10.90 -8.40 -2.20
C SER A 87 11.82 -7.55 -1.32
N PRO A 88 11.76 -7.68 0.01
CA PRO A 88 12.79 -7.10 0.89
C PRO A 88 14.22 -7.54 0.54
N ARG A 89 14.38 -8.69 -0.14
CA ARG A 89 15.69 -9.17 -0.61
C ARG A 89 16.29 -8.29 -1.71
N ASP A 90 15.47 -7.64 -2.53
CA ASP A 90 15.96 -6.75 -3.60
C ASP A 90 16.57 -5.45 -3.01
N ALA A 91 16.40 -5.23 -1.70
CA ALA A 91 16.95 -4.08 -1.00
C ALA A 91 18.41 -4.28 -0.54
N LEU A 92 18.89 -5.53 -0.48
CA LEU A 92 20.28 -5.90 -0.15
C LEU A 92 21.23 -5.61 -1.33
#